data_AF-Q6CTZ3-F1
#
_entry.id   AF-Q6CTZ3-F1
#
_cell.length_a   1.000
_cell.length_b   1.000
_cell.length_c   1.000
_cell.angle_alpha   90.00
_cell.angle_beta   90.00
_cell.angle_gamma   90.00
#
_symmetry.space_group_name_H-M   'P 1'
#
loop_
_entity.id
_entity.type
_entity.pdbx_description
1 polymer ?
#
loop_
_entity_poly.entity_id
_entity_poly.type
_entity_poly.pdbx_seq_one_letter_code
_entity_poly.pdbx_strand_id
1 'polypeptide(L)'
;MPSFEEFKIKGNTAYKQNNFTDAVNFYKKAITYDPTNPVGYSNCAMALIKLNNYADASQMCQRGLFYVNEQTDNDNKVRKKLQWRLNVCSEQLKDDLISVQIHEVDKLPSKYQDL
;
A
#
# COMPACT_ATOMS: atom_id res chain seq x y z
N MET A 1 21.11 -8.25 18.91
CA MET A 1 20.89 -7.27 17.84
C MET A 1 19.45 -7.39 17.39
N PRO A 2 18.74 -6.28 17.18
CA PRO A 2 17.35 -6.37 16.79
C PRO A 2 17.22 -7.00 15.40
N SER A 3 16.27 -7.92 15.25
CA SER A 3 16.05 -8.71 14.04
C SER A 3 14.79 -8.26 13.31
N PHE A 4 14.60 -8.72 12.07
CA PHE A 4 13.36 -8.57 11.31
C PHE A 4 12.13 -8.94 12.17
N GLU A 5 12.21 -10.07 12.88
CA GLU A 5 11.12 -10.59 13.71
C GLU A 5 10.76 -9.65 14.87
N GLU A 6 11.75 -9.06 15.54
CA GLU A 6 11.50 -8.10 16.63
C GLU A 6 10.76 -6.86 16.13
N PHE A 7 11.20 -6.27 15.02
CA PHE A 7 10.55 -5.10 14.44
C PHE A 7 9.16 -5.43 13.89
N LYS A 8 8.99 -6.63 13.31
CA LYS A 8 7.67 -7.12 12.90
C LYS A 8 6.73 -7.27 14.10
N ILE A 9 7.20 -7.81 15.23
CA ILE A 9 6.39 -7.95 16.45
C ILE A 9 6.00 -6.56 16.98
N LYS A 10 6.94 -5.61 17.05
CA LYS A 10 6.65 -4.22 17.45
C LYS A 10 5.62 -3.56 16.53
N GLY A 11 5.76 -3.74 15.22
CA GLY A 11 4.79 -3.27 14.23
C GLY A 11 3.41 -3.90 14.41
N ASN A 12 3.35 -5.21 14.67
CA ASN A 12 2.08 -5.91 14.93
C ASN A 12 1.41 -5.41 16.22
N THR A 13 2.19 -5.13 17.27
CA THR A 13 1.67 -4.57 18.53
C THR A 13 1.11 -3.16 18.30
N ALA A 14 1.86 -2.29 17.61
CA ALA A 14 1.37 -0.95 17.25
C ALA A 14 0.10 -1.02 16.38
N TYR A 15 0.06 -1.93 15.41
CA TYR A 15 -1.11 -2.15 14.57
C TYR A 15 -2.34 -2.58 15.38
N LYS A 16 -2.18 -3.48 16.36
CA LYS A 16 -3.27 -3.89 17.27
C LYS A 16 -3.75 -2.76 18.18
N GLN A 17 -2.88 -1.79 18.47
CA GLN A 17 -3.21 -0.58 19.21
C GLN A 17 -3.85 0.51 18.33
N ASN A 18 -4.16 0.21 17.06
CA ASN A 18 -4.61 1.16 16.04
C ASN A 18 -3.62 2.31 15.77
N ASN A 19 -2.37 2.19 16.22
CA ASN A 19 -1.30 3.13 15.91
C ASN A 19 -0.61 2.69 14.61
N PHE A 20 -1.30 2.97 13.50
CA PHE A 20 -0.85 2.53 12.18
C PHE A 20 0.40 3.26 11.69
N THR A 21 0.60 4.53 12.07
CA THR A 21 1.79 5.32 11.72
C THR A 21 3.06 4.67 12.29
N ASP A 22 3.04 4.32 13.58
CA ASP A 22 4.18 3.63 14.18
C ASP A 22 4.34 2.21 13.67
N ALA A 23 3.23 1.52 13.38
CA ALA A 23 3.28 0.21 12.73
C ALA A 23 4.04 0.28 11.39
N VAL A 24 3.75 1.26 10.54
CA VAL A 24 4.48 1.49 9.28
C VAL A 24 5.96 1.73 9.54
N ASN A 25 6.31 2.57 10.52
CA ASN A 25 7.72 2.84 10.86
C ASN A 25 8.47 1.59 11.30
N PHE A 26 7.85 0.74 12.13
CA PHE A 26 8.43 -0.52 12.56
C PHE A 26 8.55 -1.53 11.42
N TYR A 27 7.53 -1.65 10.54
CA TYR A 27 7.63 -2.55 9.39
C TYR A 27 8.69 -2.08 8.38
N LYS A 28 8.82 -0.77 8.13
CA LYS A 28 9.91 -0.22 7.31
C LYS A 28 11.28 -0.59 7.88
N LYS A 29 11.46 -0.48 9.21
CA LYS A 29 12.68 -0.95 9.88
C LYS A 29 12.86 -2.46 9.69
N ALA A 30 11.82 -3.27 9.86
CA ALA A 30 11.91 -4.72 9.60
C ALA A 30 12.42 -5.00 8.18
N ILE A 31 11.85 -4.36 7.16
CA ILE A 31 12.28 -4.48 5.76
C ILE A 31 13.76 -4.10 5.56
N THR A 32 14.30 -3.13 6.31
CA THR A 32 15.74 -2.81 6.19
C THR A 32 16.65 -3.93 6.70
N TYR A 33 16.18 -4.79 7.61
CA TYR A 33 16.95 -5.94 8.08
C TYR A 33 16.80 -7.16 7.17
N ASP A 34 15.61 -7.37 6.61
CA ASP A 34 15.37 -8.42 5.64
C ASP A 34 14.51 -7.87 4.48
N PRO A 35 15.17 -7.32 3.44
CA PRO A 35 14.48 -6.75 2.29
C PRO A 35 13.92 -7.82 1.36
N THR A 36 14.28 -9.10 1.56
CA THR A 36 13.78 -10.20 0.74
C THR A 36 12.51 -10.83 1.29
N ASN A 37 12.08 -10.42 2.49
CA ASN A 37 10.93 -11.01 3.13
C ASN A 37 9.61 -10.33 2.73
N PRO A 38 8.73 -11.00 1.96
CA PRO A 38 7.48 -10.40 1.48
C PRO A 38 6.49 -10.09 2.61
N VAL A 39 6.64 -10.70 3.79
CA VAL A 39 5.76 -10.45 4.95
C VAL A 39 5.88 -9.01 5.44
N GLY A 40 7.09 -8.45 5.46
CA GLY A 40 7.34 -7.07 5.88
C GLY A 40 6.57 -6.08 5.01
N TYR A 41 6.66 -6.24 3.70
CA TYR A 41 5.92 -5.45 2.71
C TYR A 41 4.40 -5.61 2.85
N SER A 42 3.93 -6.86 3.02
CA SER A 42 2.50 -7.17 3.23
C SER A 42 1.91 -6.46 4.46
N ASN A 43 2.64 -6.45 5.57
CA ASN A 43 2.17 -5.84 6.81
C ASN A 43 2.25 -4.31 6.73
N CYS A 44 3.31 -3.77 6.12
CA CYS A 44 3.44 -2.35 5.83
C CYS A 44 2.29 -1.84 4.95
N ALA A 45 1.98 -2.54 3.86
CA ALA A 45 0.87 -2.19 2.98
C ALA A 45 -0.48 -2.16 3.71
N MET A 46 -0.74 -3.13 4.60
CA MET A 46 -1.99 -3.14 5.37
C MET A 46 -2.09 -1.94 6.32
N ALA A 47 -0.99 -1.57 6.99
CA ALA A 47 -0.98 -0.41 7.87
C ALA A 47 -1.18 0.91 7.07
N LEU A 48 -0.59 1.01 5.87
CA LEU A 48 -0.80 2.14 4.97
C LEU A 48 -2.25 2.24 4.47
N ILE A 49 -2.89 1.11 4.14
CA ILE A 49 -4.32 1.06 3.79
C ILE A 49 -5.17 1.60 4.95
N LYS A 50 -4.84 1.25 6.20
CA LYS A 50 -5.55 1.77 7.39
C LYS A 50 -5.34 3.27 7.62
N LEU A 51 -4.29 3.85 7.04
CA LEU A 51 -4.04 5.29 7.02
C LEU A 51 -4.63 5.98 5.78
N ASN A 52 -5.39 5.25 4.95
CA ASN A 52 -5.89 5.72 3.65
C ASN A 52 -4.78 6.19 2.68
N ASN A 53 -3.54 5.74 2.89
CA ASN A 53 -2.42 6.02 1.99
C ASN A 53 -2.29 4.89 0.97
N TYR A 54 -3.23 4.87 0.02
CA TYR A 54 -3.34 3.81 -0.99
C TYR A 54 -2.20 3.84 -2.02
N ALA A 55 -1.65 5.03 -2.30
CA ALA A 55 -0.53 5.20 -3.22
C ALA A 55 0.74 4.48 -2.71
N ASP A 56 1.13 4.74 -1.45
CA ASP A 56 2.28 4.07 -0.86
C ASP A 56 2.00 2.58 -0.59
N ALA A 57 0.76 2.24 -0.20
CA ALA A 57 0.37 0.85 0.00
C ALA A 57 0.51 0.02 -1.29
N SER A 58 0.08 0.58 -2.44
CA SER A 58 0.22 -0.04 -3.76
C SER A 58 1.70 -0.33 -4.09
N GLN A 59 2.58 0.65 -3.84
CA GLN A 59 4.02 0.46 -4.05
C GLN A 59 4.60 -0.63 -3.14
N MET A 60 4.20 -0.67 -1.86
CA MET A 60 4.63 -1.73 -0.94
C MET A 60 4.13 -3.10 -1.40
N CYS A 61 2.90 -3.20 -1.90
CA CYS A 61 2.36 -4.43 -2.45
C CYS A 61 3.17 -4.94 -3.65
N GLN A 62 3.48 -4.06 -4.61
CA GLN A 62 4.27 -4.41 -5.79
C GLN A 62 5.69 -4.87 -5.42
N ARG A 63 6.37 -4.16 -4.51
CA ARG A 63 7.69 -4.56 -4.01
C ARG A 63 7.63 -5.91 -3.28
N GLY A 64 6.60 -6.12 -2.46
CA GLY A 64 6.37 -7.39 -1.80
C GLY A 64 6.25 -8.53 -2.79
N LEU A 65 5.43 -8.36 -3.83
CA LEU A 65 5.20 -9.35 -4.89
C LEU A 65 6.48 -9.73 -5.65
N PHE A 66 7.39 -8.78 -5.88
CA PHE A 66 8.69 -9.05 -6.52
C PHE A 66 9.53 -10.06 -5.75
N TYR A 67 9.48 -10.04 -4.41
CA TYR A 67 10.24 -10.95 -3.56
C TYR A 67 9.52 -12.26 -3.20
N VAL A 68 8.26 -12.43 -3.60
CA VAL A 68 7.52 -13.67 -3.31
C VAL A 68 8.01 -14.80 -4.23
N ASN A 69 8.63 -15.82 -3.66
CA ASN A 69 8.94 -17.04 -4.40
C ASN A 69 7.69 -17.92 -4.57
N GLU A 70 7.43 -18.45 -5.77
CA GLU A 70 6.27 -19.32 -6.07
C GLU A 70 6.42 -20.75 -5.51
N GLN A 71 7.63 -21.12 -5.10
CA GLN A 71 7.96 -22.48 -4.70
C GLN A 71 7.54 -22.82 -3.26
N THR A 72 7.13 -21.84 -2.43
CA THR A 72 6.76 -22.09 -1.03
C THR A 72 5.28 -21.80 -0.75
N ASP A 73 4.62 -22.69 -0.01
CA ASP A 73 3.21 -22.54 0.35
C ASP A 73 2.92 -21.31 1.22
N ASN A 74 3.89 -20.91 2.06
CA ASN A 74 3.74 -19.74 2.90
C ASN A 74 3.79 -18.45 2.06
N ASP A 75 4.70 -18.38 1.09
CA ASP A 75 4.82 -17.26 0.17
C ASP A 75 3.60 -17.18 -0.76
N ASN A 76 3.02 -18.32 -1.15
CA ASN A 76 1.75 -18.38 -1.87
C ASN A 76 0.58 -17.71 -1.10
N LYS A 77 0.51 -17.89 0.23
CA LYS A 77 -0.49 -17.19 1.06
C LYS A 77 -0.22 -15.69 1.13
N VAL A 78 1.05 -15.29 1.26
CA VAL A 78 1.43 -13.88 1.30
C VAL A 78 1.13 -13.20 -0.05
N ARG A 79 1.38 -13.88 -1.18
CA ARG A 79 1.02 -13.40 -2.53
C ARG A 79 -0.45 -13.06 -2.64
N LYS A 80 -1.32 -14.00 -2.26
CA LYS A 80 -2.79 -13.80 -2.33
C LYS A 80 -3.21 -12.57 -1.51
N LYS A 81 -2.64 -12.38 -0.32
CA LYS A 81 -2.91 -11.20 0.52
C LYS A 81 -2.39 -9.90 -0.10
N LEU A 82 -1.19 -9.91 -0.67
CA LEU A 82 -0.62 -8.74 -1.37
C LEU A 82 -1.47 -8.34 -2.57
N GLN A 83 -1.91 -9.32 -3.37
CA GLN A 83 -2.68 -9.08 -4.57
C GLN A 83 -4.09 -8.56 -4.24
N TRP A 84 -4.74 -9.11 -3.21
CA TRP A 84 -6.01 -8.56 -2.71
C TRP A 84 -5.85 -7.10 -2.26
N ARG A 85 -4.79 -6.79 -1.48
CA ARG A 85 -4.52 -5.42 -1.02
C ARG A 85 -4.22 -4.47 -2.18
N LEU A 86 -3.49 -4.93 -3.19
CA LEU A 86 -3.19 -4.14 -4.39
C LEU A 86 -4.47 -3.77 -5.13
N ASN A 87 -5.40 -4.72 -5.28
CA ASN A 87 -6.70 -4.46 -5.90
C ASN A 87 -7.48 -3.41 -5.11
N VAL A 88 -7.58 -3.54 -3.79
CA VAL A 88 -8.23 -2.53 -2.92
C VAL A 88 -7.61 -1.14 -3.11
N CYS A 89 -6.28 -1.05 -3.16
CA CYS A 89 -5.62 0.23 -3.40
C CYS A 89 -5.95 0.79 -4.79
N SER A 90 -5.99 -0.07 -5.81
CA SER A 90 -6.29 0.34 -7.18
C SER A 90 -7.73 0.83 -7.37
N GLU A 91 -8.69 0.23 -6.67
CA GLU A 91 -10.09 0.66 -6.68
C GLU A 91 -10.22 2.04 -6.03
N GLN A 92 -9.65 2.21 -4.84
CA GLN A 92 -9.75 3.48 -4.13
C GLN A 92 -9.04 4.64 -4.84
N LEU A 93 -7.91 4.37 -5.51
CA LEU A 93 -7.20 5.37 -6.31
C LEU A 93 -7.98 5.76 -7.58
N LYS A 94 -8.81 4.86 -8.14
CA LYS A 94 -9.70 5.22 -9.25
C LYS A 94 -10.82 6.14 -8.79
N ASP A 95 -11.40 5.89 -7.61
CA ASP A 95 -12.41 6.77 -7.01
C ASP A 95 -11.83 8.18 -6.76
N ASP A 96 -10.59 8.27 -6.28
CA ASP A 96 -9.92 9.57 -6.10
C ASP A 96 -9.72 10.31 -7.43
N LEU A 97 -9.37 9.62 -8.52
CA LEU A 97 -9.24 10.22 -9.85
C LEU A 97 -10.58 10.69 -10.43
N ILE A 98 -11.67 9.96 -10.16
CA ILE A 98 -13.03 10.34 -10.58
C ILE A 98 -13.51 11.56 -9.79
N SER A 99 -13.16 11.69 -8.51
CA SER A 99 -13.51 12.86 -7.69
C SER A 99 -12.87 14.17 -8.17
N VAL A 100 -11.72 14.10 -8.85
CA VAL A 100 -11.00 15.28 -9.38
C VAL A 100 -11.53 15.70 -10.77
N GLN A 101 -12.39 14.89 -11.39
CA GLN A 101 -12.95 15.16 -12.71
C GLN A 101 -14.47 15.30 -12.61
N ILE A 102 -14.97 16.48 -12.24
CA ILE A 102 -16.04 17.26 -12.92
C ILE A 102 -16.06 18.64 -12.23
N HIS A 103 -15.30 19.59 -12.76
CA HIS A 103 -15.87 20.92 -12.96
C HIS A 103 -16.17 20.98 -14.45
N GLU A 104 -17.45 20.92 -14.82
CA GLU A 104 -17.86 21.44 -16.12
C GLU A 104 -17.41 22.90 -16.16
N VAL A 105 -16.28 23.16 -16.82
CA VAL A 105 -15.94 24.53 -17.17
C VAL A 105 -16.82 24.85 -18.36
N ASP A 106 -17.97 25.44 -18.02
CA ASP A 106 -18.93 26.09 -18.89
C ASP A 106 -18.30 26.68 -20.15
N LYS A 107 -18.91 26.35 -21.30
CA LYS A 107 -18.97 27.08 -22.58
C LYS A 107 -17.71 27.80 -23.06
N LEU A 108 -17.30 27.45 -24.30
CA LEU A 108 -16.26 28.18 -25.03
C LEU A 108 -16.45 29.72 -24.94
N PRO A 109 -15.38 30.48 -24.66
CA PRO A 109 -15.42 31.94 -24.66
C PRO A 109 -15.99 32.47 -25.98
N SER A 110 -16.88 33.46 -25.90
CA SER A 110 -17.66 34.03 -27.02
C SER A 110 -16.83 34.47 -28.23
N LYS A 111 -15.52 34.67 -28.08
CA LYS A 111 -14.60 35.00 -29.18
C LYS A 111 -14.39 33.89 -30.21
N TYR A 112 -14.92 32.69 -29.96
CA TYR A 112 -14.80 31.52 -30.85
C TYR A 112 -16.15 30.98 -31.32
N GLN A 113 -17.25 31.73 -31.16
CA GLN A 113 -18.59 31.25 -31.55
C GLN A 113 -18.95 31.52 -33.02
N ASP A 114 -18.20 32.37 -33.73
CA ASP A 114 -18.54 32.83 -35.09
C ASP A 114 -17.44 32.54 -36.16
N LEU A 115 -16.60 31.51 -35.94
CA LEU A 115 -15.73 30.93 -36.98
C LEU A 115 -16.37 29.67 -37.57
#